data_AF-A0A1D9G6R7-F1
#
_entry.id   AF-A0A1D9G6R7-F1
#
_cell.length_a   1.000
_cell.length_b   1.000
_cell.length_c   1.000
_cell.angle_alpha   90.00
_cell.angle_beta   90.00
_cell.angle_gamma   90.00
#
_symmetry.space_group_name_H-M   'P 1'
#
loop_
_entity.id
_entity.type
_entity.pdbx_description
1 polymer ?
#
loop_
_entity_poly.entity_id
_entity_poly.type
_entity_poly.pdbx_seq_one_letter_code
_entity_poly.pdbx_strand_id
1 'polypeptide(L)'
;MAQLNLELHPDKTFIGRISRGFDVLGYWFSPQGLSVAGKTIVRMRELVRRLYEQGASSGRILCYLLLWGRWVRSGLDGVFGVGDRSGFELLVCPSFGSRCVSIADAAGEI
;
A
#
# COMPACT_ATOMS: atom_id res chain seq x y z
N MET A 1 -34.63 2.51 -14.86
CA MET A 1 -33.32 2.60 -14.19
C MET A 1 -33.52 3.41 -12.91
N ALA A 2 -33.18 2.87 -11.74
CA ALA A 2 -33.43 3.54 -10.46
C ALA A 2 -32.52 4.77 -10.32
N GLN A 3 -33.13 5.93 -10.07
CA GLN A 3 -32.44 7.20 -9.89
C GLN A 3 -31.90 7.26 -8.45
N LEU A 4 -30.62 6.99 -8.26
CA LEU A 4 -29.97 7.22 -6.98
C LEU A 4 -29.90 8.73 -6.74
N ASN A 5 -30.48 9.21 -5.64
CA ASN A 5 -30.46 10.62 -5.21
C ASN A 5 -29.08 10.98 -4.61
N LEU A 6 -28.03 10.87 -5.42
CA LEU A 6 -26.65 11.14 -5.03
C LEU A 6 -26.09 12.28 -5.88
N GLU A 7 -25.58 13.31 -5.21
CA GLU A 7 -24.91 14.44 -5.86
C GLU A 7 -23.39 14.26 -5.82
N LEU A 8 -22.73 14.70 -6.89
CA LEU A 8 -21.28 14.62 -7.04
C LEU A 8 -20.59 15.74 -6.27
N HIS A 9 -19.72 15.42 -5.33
CA HIS A 9 -19.00 16.43 -4.55
C HIS A 9 -17.92 17.13 -5.38
N PRO A 10 -17.98 18.46 -5.60
CA PRO A 10 -17.13 19.17 -6.57
C PRO A 10 -15.63 19.05 -6.28
N ASP A 11 -15.22 19.08 -5.01
CA ASP A 11 -13.79 19.02 -4.64
C ASP A 11 -13.18 17.62 -4.75
N LYS A 12 -14.01 16.58 -4.77
CA LYS A 12 -13.54 15.18 -4.79
C LYS A 12 -13.50 14.61 -6.21
N THR A 13 -14.00 15.37 -7.18
CA THR A 13 -14.16 14.92 -8.55
C THR A 13 -13.26 15.67 -9.49
N PHE A 14 -12.20 14.98 -9.89
CA PHE A 14 -11.31 15.44 -10.94
C PHE A 14 -11.70 14.78 -12.27
N ILE A 15 -12.27 15.55 -13.18
CA ILE A 15 -12.50 15.16 -14.57
C ILE A 15 -11.47 15.91 -15.42
N GLY A 16 -10.40 15.23 -15.82
CA GLY A 16 -9.29 15.85 -16.52
C GLY A 16 -8.44 14.82 -17.28
N ARG A 17 -7.49 15.31 -18.08
CA ARG A 17 -6.57 14.45 -18.83
C ARG A 17 -5.63 13.70 -17.88
N ILE A 18 -5.31 12.45 -18.20
CA ILE A 18 -4.31 11.62 -17.51
C ILE A 18 -2.93 12.28 -17.46
N SER A 19 -2.65 13.24 -18.34
CA SER A 19 -1.41 14.02 -18.34
C SER A 19 -1.17 14.84 -17.08
N ARG A 20 -2.23 15.22 -16.35
CA ARG A 20 -2.08 15.90 -15.05
C ARG A 20 -1.79 14.93 -13.91
N GLY A 21 -2.00 13.63 -14.14
CA GLY A 21 -1.94 12.57 -13.17
C GLY A 21 -3.07 12.64 -12.13
N PHE A 22 -3.43 11.51 -11.55
CA PHE A 22 -4.44 11.44 -10.50
C PHE A 22 -4.21 10.24 -9.57
N ASP A 23 -4.66 10.34 -8.32
CA ASP A 23 -4.55 9.30 -7.31
C ASP A 23 -5.83 8.48 -7.18
N VAL A 24 -5.74 7.16 -7.34
CA VAL A 24 -6.85 6.22 -7.08
C VAL A 24 -6.35 5.08 -6.23
N LEU A 25 -7.10 4.77 -5.16
CA LEU A 25 -6.85 3.63 -4.27
C LEU A 25 -5.43 3.59 -3.69
N GLY A 26 -4.74 4.73 -3.63
CA GLY A 26 -3.37 4.81 -3.13
C GLY A 26 -2.28 4.60 -4.18
N TYR A 27 -2.64 4.48 -5.45
CA TYR A 27 -1.74 4.52 -6.61
C TYR A 27 -1.82 5.87 -7.32
N TRP A 28 -0.74 6.26 -7.96
CA TRP A 28 -0.60 7.45 -8.78
C TRP A 28 -0.51 7.05 -10.25
N PHE A 29 -1.48 7.52 -11.03
CA PHE A 29 -1.53 7.34 -12.47
C PHE A 29 -0.84 8.52 -13.14
N SER A 30 0.12 8.22 -14.01
CA SER A 30 0.81 9.21 -14.83
C SER A 30 0.94 8.69 -16.28
N PRO A 31 1.22 9.55 -17.27
CA PRO A 31 1.51 9.10 -18.62
C PRO A 31 2.69 8.13 -18.69
N GLN A 32 3.63 8.20 -17.74
CA GLN A 32 4.78 7.31 -17.65
C GLN A 32 4.44 5.94 -17.06
N GLY A 33 3.27 5.78 -16.42
CA GLY A 33 2.82 4.53 -15.84
C GLY A 33 2.19 4.67 -14.46
N LEU A 34 2.03 3.52 -13.80
CA LEU A 34 1.46 3.38 -12.46
C LEU A 34 2.56 3.36 -11.41
N SER A 35 2.40 4.16 -10.36
CA SER A 35 3.30 4.17 -9.21
C SER A 35 2.51 4.22 -7.91
N VAL A 36 3.16 4.03 -6.76
CA VAL A 36 2.50 4.22 -5.46
C VAL A 36 2.33 5.72 -5.22
N ALA A 37 1.13 6.16 -4.82
CA ALA A 37 0.91 7.55 -4.49
C ALA A 37 1.76 7.96 -3.28
N GLY A 38 2.45 9.10 -3.36
CA GLY A 38 3.30 9.58 -2.27
C GLY A 38 2.54 9.69 -0.93
N LYS A 39 1.26 10.09 -0.97
CA LYS A 39 0.36 10.12 0.19
C LYS A 39 0.26 8.76 0.90
N THR A 40 0.27 7.66 0.16
CA THR A 40 0.20 6.29 0.69
C THR A 40 1.48 5.93 1.45
N ILE A 41 2.64 6.31 0.91
CA ILE A 41 3.95 6.08 1.55
C ILE A 41 4.05 6.88 2.85
N VAL A 42 3.64 8.15 2.84
CA VAL A 42 3.61 9.01 4.04
C VAL A 42 2.71 8.40 5.12
N ARG A 43 1.51 7.93 4.75
CA ARG A 43 0.59 7.25 5.67
C ARG A 43 1.20 5.98 6.27
N MET A 44 1.85 5.15 5.44
CA MET A 44 2.53 3.95 5.91
C MET A 44 3.62 4.28 6.94
N ARG A 45 4.47 5.28 6.67
CA ARG A 45 5.51 5.73 7.60
C ARG A 45 4.92 6.22 8.92
N GLU A 46 3.86 7.00 8.86
CA GLU A 46 3.19 7.51 10.06
C GLU A 46 2.56 6.40 10.89
N LEU A 47 1.98 5.38 10.25
CA LEU A 47 1.45 4.21 10.96
C LEU A 47 2.56 3.39 11.63
N VAL A 48 3.68 3.16 10.94
CA VAL A 48 4.86 2.48 11.53
C VAL A 48 5.39 3.27 12.72
N ARG A 49 5.51 4.60 12.59
CA ARG A 49 5.93 5.49 13.68
C ARG A 49 5.00 5.37 14.89
N ARG A 50 3.68 5.42 14.67
CA ARG A 50 2.69 5.25 15.75
C ARG A 50 2.76 3.88 16.41
N LEU A 51 2.92 2.80 15.63
CA LEU A 51 3.07 1.46 16.18
C LEU A 51 4.31 1.35 17.06
N TYR A 52 5.42 1.96 16.64
CA TYR A 52 6.63 2.03 17.43
C TYR A 52 6.42 2.81 18.73
N GLU A 53 5.80 4.00 18.65
CA GLU A 53 5.48 4.83 19.82
C GLU A 53 4.50 4.16 20.80
N GLN A 54 3.61 3.31 20.29
CA GLN A 54 2.67 2.52 21.10
C GLN A 54 3.29 1.25 21.70
N GLY A 55 4.59 0.99 21.47
CA GLY A 55 5.26 -0.19 21.98
C GLY A 55 4.84 -1.51 21.30
N ALA A 56 4.40 -1.46 20.05
CA ALA A 56 4.10 -2.66 19.30
C ALA A 56 5.34 -3.54 19.13
N SER A 57 5.18 -4.86 19.21
CA SER A 57 6.29 -5.79 18.99
C SER A 57 6.84 -5.67 17.57
N SER A 58 8.15 -5.91 17.42
CA SER A 58 8.84 -5.89 16.12
C SER A 58 8.18 -6.83 15.11
N GLY A 59 7.66 -7.99 15.56
CA GLY A 59 6.92 -8.93 14.72
C GLY A 59 5.63 -8.34 14.15
N ARG A 60 4.89 -7.54 14.94
CA ARG A 60 3.66 -6.87 14.50
C ARG A 60 3.95 -5.78 13.46
N ILE A 61 5.00 -4.99 13.67
CA ILE A 61 5.45 -3.96 12.72
C ILE A 61 5.89 -4.60 11.40
N LEU A 62 6.68 -5.68 11.47
CA LEU A 62 7.14 -6.40 10.29
C LEU A 62 5.97 -7.03 9.52
N CYS A 63 5.02 -7.67 10.22
CA CYS A 63 3.84 -8.25 9.59
C CYS A 63 3.01 -7.20 8.83
N TYR A 64 2.84 -6.01 9.42
CA TYR A 64 2.18 -4.89 8.74
C TYR A 64 2.93 -4.48 7.46
N LEU A 65 4.25 -4.29 7.54
CA LEU A 65 5.08 -3.92 6.38
C LEU A 65 5.03 -4.96 5.26
N LEU A 66 5.05 -6.25 5.62
CA LEU A 66 4.94 -7.35 4.67
C LEU A 66 3.59 -7.37 3.94
N LEU A 67 2.49 -7.20 4.68
CA LEU A 67 1.14 -7.15 4.10
C LEU A 67 0.96 -5.91 3.24
N TRP A 68 1.46 -4.76 3.69
CA TRP A 68 1.46 -3.52 2.90
C TRP A 68 2.26 -3.69 1.61
N GLY A 69 3.45 -4.27 1.68
CA GLY A 69 4.28 -4.56 0.50
C GLY A 69 3.61 -5.53 -0.48
N ARG A 70 2.94 -6.58 0.01
CA ARG A 70 2.16 -7.49 -0.82
C ARG A 70 1.01 -6.78 -1.53
N TRP A 71 0.29 -5.92 -0.82
CA TRP A 71 -0.78 -5.12 -1.40
C TRP A 71 -0.26 -4.18 -2.49
N VAL A 72 0.87 -3.48 -2.24
CA VAL A 72 1.53 -2.60 -3.22
C VAL A 72 1.91 -3.37 -4.48
N ARG A 73 2.59 -4.52 -4.34
CA ARG A 73 3.02 -5.31 -5.51
C ARG A 73 1.83 -5.82 -6.31
N SER A 74 0.77 -6.27 -5.64
CA SER A 74 -0.43 -6.78 -6.33
C SER A 74 -1.11 -5.75 -7.24
N GLY A 75 -0.94 -4.45 -6.98
CA GLY A 75 -1.44 -3.41 -7.87
C GLY A 75 -0.45 -2.96 -8.95
N LEU A 76 0.85 -3.25 -8.80
CA LEU A 76 1.89 -2.89 -9.76
C LEU A 76 2.22 -4.02 -10.75
N ASP A 77 2.05 -5.28 -10.36
CA ASP A 77 2.39 -6.46 -11.17
C ASP A 77 1.50 -6.63 -12.43
N GLY A 78 0.43 -5.83 -12.58
CA GLY A 78 -0.53 -5.93 -13.68
C GLY A 78 -0.43 -4.84 -14.77
N VAL A 79 0.49 -3.87 -14.68
CA VAL A 79 0.50 -2.71 -15.59
C VAL A 79 1.89 -2.56 -16.25
N PHE A 80 1.94 -2.82 -17.55
CA PHE A 80 3.10 -2.85 -18.45
C PHE A 80 4.23 -1.81 -18.19
N GLY A 81 5.48 -2.26 -18.40
CA GLY A 81 6.58 -1.43 -18.93
C GLY A 81 7.72 -1.11 -17.95
N VAL A 82 8.84 -1.81 -18.12
CA VAL A 82 10.14 -1.65 -17.42
C VAL A 82 10.54 -0.18 -17.23
N GLY A 83 10.80 0.20 -15.97
CA GLY A 83 11.45 1.46 -15.59
C GLY A 83 11.86 1.45 -14.12
N ASP A 84 13.07 0.98 -13.86
CA ASP A 84 13.80 0.93 -12.58
C ASP A 84 13.34 -0.12 -11.54
N ARG A 85 14.02 -1.27 -11.60
CA ARG A 85 13.98 -2.36 -10.61
C ARG A 85 15.08 -2.13 -9.56
N SER A 86 14.94 -1.15 -8.69
CA SER A 86 15.86 -1.00 -7.56
C SER A 86 15.10 -0.88 -6.23
N GLY A 87 15.20 -1.95 -5.42
CA GLY A 87 15.17 -1.79 -3.96
C GLY A 87 14.09 -2.50 -3.13
N PHE A 88 13.27 -3.41 -3.68
CA PHE A 88 12.27 -4.12 -2.84
C PHE A 88 12.14 -5.63 -3.10
N GLU A 89 13.19 -6.25 -3.64
CA GLU A 89 13.21 -7.65 -4.07
C GLU A 89 14.00 -8.57 -3.13
N LEU A 90 13.99 -8.31 -1.81
CA LEU A 90 14.75 -9.12 -0.86
C LEU A 90 14.01 -9.54 0.42
N LEU A 91 12.69 -9.39 0.49
CA LEU A 91 11.98 -9.82 1.70
C LEU A 91 10.55 -10.31 1.49
N VAL A 92 10.28 -11.06 0.41
CA VAL A 92 9.07 -11.89 0.35
C VAL A 92 9.44 -13.28 -0.14
N CYS A 93 9.70 -14.19 0.80
CA CYS A 93 9.61 -15.61 0.56
C CYS A 93 8.16 -15.93 0.17
N PRO A 94 7.90 -16.59 -0.98
CA PRO A 94 6.56 -17.02 -1.40
C PRO A 94 5.89 -18.00 -0.42
N SER A 95 6.67 -18.58 0.50
CA SER A 95 6.27 -19.63 1.43
C SER A 95 5.46 -19.13 2.64
N PHE A 96 5.37 -17.82 2.88
CA PHE A 96 4.65 -17.28 4.04
C PHE A 96 3.15 -17.15 3.77
N GLY A 97 2.53 -18.29 3.48
CA GLY A 97 1.09 -18.46 3.43
C GLY A 97 0.47 -18.37 4.83
N SER A 98 -0.49 -17.47 4.99
CA SER A 98 -1.63 -17.48 5.94
C SER A 98 -1.40 -17.77 7.43
N ARG A 99 -0.16 -17.88 7.94
CA ARG A 99 0.12 -18.30 9.32
C ARG A 99 0.85 -17.28 10.20
N CYS A 100 0.89 -16.00 9.80
CA CYS A 100 1.59 -14.95 10.57
C CYS A 100 0.97 -14.61 11.94
N VAL A 101 -0.25 -15.05 12.25
CA VAL A 101 -0.83 -14.81 13.58
C VAL A 101 -0.06 -15.58 14.67
N SER A 102 0.55 -16.73 14.35
CA SER A 102 1.17 -17.59 15.37
C SER A 102 2.65 -17.29 15.70
N ILE A 103 3.35 -16.43 14.96
CA ILE A 103 4.76 -16.11 15.29
C ILE A 103 4.86 -14.99 16.34
N ALA A 104 3.82 -14.17 16.49
CA ALA A 104 3.82 -13.11 17.50
C ALA A 104 3.60 -13.64 18.94
N ASP A 105 3.02 -14.84 19.10
CA ASP A 105 2.80 -15.48 20.41
C ASP A 105 4.02 -16.29 20.91
N ALA A 106 5.07 -16.45 20.11
CA ALA A 106 6.24 -17.25 20.48
C ALA A 106 7.46 -16.43 20.95
N ALA A 107 7.34 -15.10 21.02
CA ALA A 107 8.45 -14.19 21.39
C ALA A 107 8.16 -13.40 22.68
N GLY A 108 7.44 -14.02 23.62
CA GLY A 108 7.18 -13.52 24.96
C GLY A 108 7.85 -14.40 26.01
N GLU A 109 9.17 -14.48 26.01
CA GLU A 109 9.99 -14.90 27.15
C GLU A 109 11.45 -14.51 26.85
N ILE A 110 11.88 -13.39 27.45
CA ILE A 110 13.18 -13.08 28.10
C ILE A 110 12.97 -11.76 28.85
#